data_AF-A0A2P6UYW7-F1
#
_entry.id   AF-A0A2P6UYW7-F1
#
_cell.length_a   1.000
_cell.length_b   1.000
_cell.length_c   1.000
_cell.angle_alpha   90.00
_cell.angle_beta   90.00
_cell.angle_gamma   90.00
#
_symmetry.space_group_name_H-M   'P 1'
#
loop_
_entity.id
_entity.type
_entity.pdbx_description
1 polymer ?
#
loop_
_entity_poly.entity_id
_entity_poly.type
_entity_poly.pdbx_seq_one_letter_code
_entity_poly.pdbx_strand_id
1 'polypeptide(L)'
;MQIGQHCVVDLTAEEELCSSAALQVAVDSSGAVCGVTKRRQKGVDASVALCRPLPSDGGGGQGARFTCADSRQYVDFCLGDTGAMAGHLPAPTVAAIQQRAAKGLTFMLPSEDAVPVARLLQQRFGLPYWQLALTATDANRFSIRLARLATGRTKILVFNWCYHGTVDETFATLGWVGPLQV
;
A
#
# COMPACT_ATOMS: atom_id res chain seq x y z
N MET A 1 -14.89 31.46 20.60
CA MET A 1 -15.84 31.10 19.53
C MET A 1 -15.89 29.57 19.49
N GLN A 2 -17.00 28.99 19.96
CA GLN A 2 -17.13 27.56 20.27
C GLN A 2 -16.99 26.68 19.03
N ILE A 3 -16.18 25.62 19.15
CA ILE A 3 -16.14 24.47 18.25
C ILE A 3 -17.10 23.42 18.85
N GLY A 4 -18.23 23.18 18.20
CA GLY A 4 -19.14 22.07 18.49
C GLY A 4 -18.52 20.75 18.03
N GLN A 5 -18.34 19.79 18.94
CA GLN A 5 -19.24 18.66 19.22
C GLN A 5 -19.19 17.52 18.19
N HIS A 6 -18.38 16.52 18.58
CA HIS A 6 -18.58 15.07 18.45
C HIS A 6 -18.70 14.43 17.06
N CYS A 7 -17.55 13.95 16.56
CA CYS A 7 -17.48 12.64 15.92
C CYS A 7 -16.28 11.90 16.54
N VAL A 8 -16.51 11.29 17.71
CA VAL A 8 -15.57 10.34 18.31
C VAL A 8 -15.80 9.02 17.57
N VAL A 9 -14.88 8.67 16.66
CA VAL A 9 -14.79 7.28 16.20
C VAL A 9 -14.09 6.54 17.33
N ASP A 10 -14.87 5.79 18.10
CA ASP A 10 -14.38 4.98 19.20
C ASP A 10 -13.50 3.85 18.62
N LEU A 11 -12.19 3.97 18.79
CA LEU A 11 -11.18 3.00 18.37
C LEU A 11 -10.84 2.04 19.51
N THR A 12 -11.82 1.65 20.33
CA THR A 12 -11.64 0.59 21.33
C THR A 12 -11.75 -0.78 20.67
N ALA A 13 -10.71 -1.17 19.95
CA ALA A 13 -10.37 -2.56 19.70
C ALA A 13 -8.93 -2.76 20.17
N GLU A 14 -8.74 -3.75 21.03
CA GLU A 14 -7.55 -3.95 21.85
C GLU A 14 -6.21 -3.81 21.11
N GLU A 15 -5.27 -3.19 21.83
CA GLU A 15 -3.99 -2.61 21.43
C GLU A 15 -2.88 -3.61 21.02
N GLU A 16 -3.21 -4.74 20.39
CA GLU A 16 -2.21 -5.65 19.82
C GLU A 16 -2.27 -5.64 18.29
N LEU A 17 -1.20 -5.15 17.65
CA LEU A 17 -0.89 -5.18 16.21
C LEU A 17 -1.18 -3.90 15.38
N CYS A 18 -0.76 -2.74 15.87
CA CYS A 18 -0.55 -1.54 15.04
C CYS A 18 0.76 -1.62 14.18
N SER A 19 1.02 -2.75 13.50
CA SER A 19 2.24 -2.89 12.66
C SER A 19 2.01 -3.40 11.23
N SER A 20 0.77 -3.71 10.82
CA SER A 20 0.50 -4.11 9.43
C SER A 20 -0.96 -4.01 8.95
N ALA A 21 -1.91 -3.69 9.83
CA ALA A 21 -3.31 -3.55 9.44
C ALA A 21 -3.56 -2.11 8.96
N ALA A 22 -3.22 -1.82 7.70
CA ALA A 22 -3.85 -0.71 7.01
C ALA A 22 -5.35 -1.01 6.95
N LEU A 23 -6.14 -0.37 7.81
CA LEU A 23 -7.59 -0.40 7.74
C LEU A 23 -7.96 0.34 6.46
N GLN A 24 -8.43 -0.39 5.44
CA GLN A 24 -8.95 0.28 4.24
C GLN A 24 -10.36 0.74 4.56
N VAL A 25 -10.60 2.04 4.45
CA VAL A 25 -11.89 2.66 4.72
C VAL A 25 -12.51 3.06 3.40
N ALA A 26 -13.70 2.52 3.14
CA ALA A 26 -14.51 2.90 1.99
C ALA A 26 -15.94 3.22 2.44
N VAL A 27 -16.63 4.13 1.75
CA VAL A 27 -17.99 4.57 2.13
C VAL A 27 -18.98 4.44 0.98
N ASP A 28 -20.19 3.97 1.26
CA ASP A 28 -21.28 3.90 0.27
C ASP A 28 -22.14 5.19 0.25
N SER A 29 -23.14 5.23 -0.63
CA SER A 29 -24.05 6.38 -0.77
C SER A 29 -24.99 6.59 0.43
N SER A 30 -25.16 5.59 1.28
CA SER A 30 -25.93 5.67 2.53
C SER A 30 -25.08 6.13 3.72
N GLY A 31 -23.76 6.29 3.52
CA GLY A 31 -22.80 6.59 4.58
C GLY A 31 -22.32 5.34 5.34
N ALA A 32 -22.65 4.13 4.86
CA ALA A 32 -22.15 2.91 5.48
C ALA A 32 -20.65 2.78 5.20
N VAL A 33 -19.89 2.51 6.26
CA VAL A 33 -18.44 2.30 6.20
C VAL A 33 -18.16 0.82 6.00
N CYS A 34 -17.34 0.53 5.01
CA CYS A 34 -16.71 -0.77 4.84
C CYS A 34 -15.26 -0.69 5.33
N GLY A 35 -14.95 -1.48 6.35
CA GLY A 35 -13.57 -1.74 6.78
C GLY A 35 -13.03 -2.98 6.08
N VAL A 36 -11.96 -2.84 5.29
CA VAL A 36 -11.22 -3.99 4.78
C VAL A 36 -9.94 -4.15 5.59
N THR A 37 -9.88 -5.22 6.36
CA THR A 37 -8.66 -5.62 7.07
C THR A 37 -7.88 -6.61 6.22
N LYS A 38 -6.56 -6.40 6.09
CA LYS A 38 -5.65 -7.36 5.41
C LYS A 38 -5.55 -8.71 6.14
N ARG A 39 -6.09 -8.85 7.36
CA ARG A 39 -6.15 -10.12 8.13
C ARG A 39 -7.58 -10.56 8.37
N ARG A 40 -7.82 -11.87 8.30
CA ARG A 40 -8.99 -12.54 8.84
C ARG A 40 -8.87 -12.54 10.37
N GLN A 41 -9.52 -11.61 11.06
CA GLN A 41 -9.57 -11.64 12.52
C GLN A 41 -10.55 -12.75 12.96
N LYS A 42 -10.12 -13.60 13.90
CA LYS A 42 -11.03 -14.53 14.58
C LYS A 42 -11.98 -13.71 15.45
N GLY A 43 -13.30 -13.91 15.32
CA GLY A 43 -14.28 -13.33 16.23
C GLY A 43 -14.79 -11.92 15.91
N VAL A 44 -14.47 -11.35 14.74
CA VAL A 44 -15.14 -10.13 14.28
C VAL A 44 -16.51 -10.49 13.73
N ASP A 45 -17.53 -9.84 14.26
CA ASP A 45 -18.91 -9.95 13.80
C ASP A 45 -18.98 -9.61 12.31
N ALA A 46 -19.75 -10.38 11.54
CA ALA A 46 -19.82 -10.30 10.08
C ALA A 46 -20.33 -8.95 9.53
N SER A 47 -20.61 -7.98 10.39
CA SER A 47 -20.98 -6.60 10.07
C SER A 47 -19.80 -5.75 9.57
N VAL A 48 -18.55 -6.08 9.95
CA VAL A 48 -17.36 -5.60 9.23
C VAL A 48 -17.12 -6.57 8.06
N ALA A 49 -17.95 -6.43 7.04
CA ALA A 49 -17.88 -7.28 5.86
C ALA A 49 -16.49 -7.18 5.24
N LEU A 50 -15.74 -8.29 5.28
CA LEU A 50 -14.52 -8.50 4.49
C LEU A 50 -14.87 -8.27 3.03
N CYS A 51 -14.72 -7.03 2.59
CA CYS A 51 -15.16 -6.65 1.29
C CYS A 51 -14.18 -7.17 0.25
N ARG A 52 -14.61 -8.22 -0.44
CA ARG A 52 -13.86 -8.80 -1.54
C ARG A 52 -14.43 -8.25 -2.84
N PRO A 53 -13.64 -7.53 -3.66
CA PRO A 53 -14.06 -7.19 -5.01
C PRO A 53 -14.42 -8.49 -5.75
N LEU A 54 -15.62 -8.56 -6.32
CA LEU A 54 -16.04 -9.75 -7.08
C LEU A 54 -15.29 -9.78 -8.43
N PRO A 55 -14.73 -10.93 -8.85
CA PRO A 55 -13.89 -10.98 -10.05
C PRO A 55 -14.63 -11.00 -11.41
N SER A 56 -15.96 -11.01 -11.47
CA SER A 56 -16.66 -11.09 -12.77
C SER A 56 -18.10 -10.56 -12.75
N ASP A 57 -18.50 -10.02 -13.91
CA ASP A 57 -19.81 -9.54 -14.38
C ASP A 57 -20.65 -8.73 -13.38
N GLY A 58 -20.11 -7.57 -13.00
CA GLY A 58 -20.77 -6.55 -12.16
C GLY A 58 -19.91 -6.07 -10.98
N GLY A 59 -18.86 -6.85 -10.64
CA GLY A 59 -17.83 -6.52 -9.67
C GLY A 59 -16.57 -5.96 -10.34
N GLY A 60 -16.05 -4.85 -9.80
CA GLY A 60 -14.85 -4.20 -10.31
C GLY A 60 -14.62 -2.85 -9.65
N GLY A 61 -13.42 -2.30 -9.81
CA GLY A 61 -13.09 -0.94 -9.35
C GLY A 61 -12.73 -0.03 -10.51
N GLN A 62 -13.27 1.19 -10.54
CA GLN A 62 -12.91 2.21 -11.54
C GLN A 62 -12.77 3.57 -10.86
N GLY A 63 -11.72 4.30 -11.21
CA GLY A 63 -11.37 5.54 -10.48
C GLY A 63 -11.19 5.22 -8.99
N ALA A 64 -11.80 6.03 -8.13
CA ALA A 64 -11.80 5.84 -6.68
C ALA A 64 -13.01 5.04 -6.16
N ARG A 65 -13.65 4.21 -7.00
CA ARG A 65 -14.83 3.44 -6.62
C ARG A 65 -14.64 1.97 -6.89
N PHE A 66 -15.31 1.12 -6.12
CA PHE A 66 -15.40 -0.30 -6.39
C PHE A 66 -16.70 -0.92 -5.88
N THR A 67 -17.10 -2.02 -6.49
CA THR A 67 -18.27 -2.82 -6.07
C THR A 67 -17.82 -3.96 -5.15
N CYS A 68 -18.46 -4.06 -4.00
CA CYS A 68 -18.21 -5.10 -3.01
C CYS A 68 -19.07 -6.36 -3.26
N ALA A 69 -18.79 -7.44 -2.52
CA ALA A 69 -19.54 -8.69 -2.58
C ALA A 69 -21.04 -8.56 -2.21
N ASP A 70 -21.40 -7.52 -1.45
CA ASP A 70 -22.79 -7.16 -1.13
C ASP A 70 -23.52 -6.42 -2.27
N SER A 71 -22.88 -6.31 -3.44
CA SER A 71 -23.36 -5.57 -4.62
C SER A 71 -23.51 -4.05 -4.41
N ARG A 72 -22.96 -3.49 -3.32
CA ARG A 72 -22.90 -2.04 -3.10
C ARG A 72 -21.63 -1.46 -3.67
N GLN A 73 -21.73 -0.20 -4.09
CA GLN A 73 -20.58 0.59 -4.52
C GLN A 73 -20.06 1.44 -3.37
N TYR A 74 -18.74 1.40 -3.21
CA TYR A 74 -18.02 2.18 -2.22
C TYR A 74 -17.04 3.14 -2.90
N VAL A 75 -16.81 4.29 -2.28
CA VAL A 75 -15.70 5.19 -2.58
C VAL A 75 -14.49 4.74 -1.74
N ASP A 76 -13.40 4.34 -2.39
CA ASP A 76 -12.14 3.94 -1.75
C ASP A 76 -11.29 5.18 -1.44
N PHE A 77 -11.08 5.46 -0.15
CA PHE A 77 -10.18 6.52 0.31
C PHE A 77 -8.75 6.04 0.54
N CYS A 78 -8.51 4.73 0.55
CA CYS A 78 -7.20 4.15 0.79
C CYS A 78 -6.44 3.85 -0.50
N LEU A 79 -7.17 3.63 -1.60
CA LEU A 79 -6.64 3.44 -2.94
C LEU A 79 -5.50 2.42 -2.96
N GLY A 80 -5.77 1.25 -2.37
CA GLY A 80 -4.79 0.18 -2.30
C GLY A 80 -3.49 0.55 -1.57
N ASP A 81 -3.59 1.27 -0.45
CA ASP A 81 -2.42 1.70 0.33
C ASP A 81 -1.46 2.52 -0.53
N THR A 82 -2.03 3.49 -1.26
CA THR A 82 -1.43 4.35 -2.31
C THR A 82 -1.11 3.67 -3.66
N GLY A 83 -1.17 2.34 -3.77
CA GLY A 83 -0.85 1.64 -5.02
C GLY A 83 -1.79 1.97 -6.19
N ALA A 84 -3.03 2.37 -5.88
CA ALA A 84 -4.05 2.75 -6.86
C ALA A 84 -4.35 4.27 -6.81
N MET A 85 -3.36 5.12 -6.50
CA MET A 85 -3.55 6.59 -6.48
C MET A 85 -4.07 7.17 -7.80
N ALA A 86 -3.83 6.49 -8.93
CA ALA A 86 -4.38 6.85 -10.24
C ALA A 86 -5.77 6.22 -10.51
N GLY A 87 -6.39 5.62 -9.50
CA GLY A 87 -7.61 4.83 -9.58
C GLY A 87 -7.38 3.34 -9.84
N HIS A 88 -8.41 2.52 -9.61
CA HIS A 88 -8.35 1.06 -9.71
C HIS A 88 -8.19 0.50 -11.15
N LEU A 89 -8.66 1.24 -12.16
CA LEU A 89 -8.55 0.87 -13.58
C LEU A 89 -8.17 2.09 -14.45
N PRO A 90 -6.93 2.59 -14.33
CA PRO A 90 -6.48 3.70 -15.16
C PRO A 90 -6.26 3.22 -16.60
N ALA A 91 -7.06 3.75 -17.54
CA ALA A 91 -7.06 3.32 -18.94
C ALA A 91 -5.67 3.31 -19.61
N PRO A 92 -4.78 4.32 -19.40
CA PRO A 92 -3.43 4.29 -19.96
C PRO A 92 -2.58 3.12 -19.45
N THR A 93 -2.68 2.79 -18.16
CA THR A 93 -1.95 1.69 -17.53
C THR A 93 -2.43 0.35 -18.06
N VAL A 94 -3.75 0.17 -18.16
CA VAL A 94 -4.34 -1.07 -18.70
C VAL A 94 -3.89 -1.30 -20.15
N ALA A 95 -3.95 -0.27 -20.99
CA ALA A 95 -3.49 -0.36 -22.37
C ALA A 95 -2.01 -0.72 -22.48
N ALA A 96 -1.14 -0.09 -21.66
CA ALA A 96 0.29 -0.39 -21.63
C ALA A 96 0.58 -1.85 -21.22
N ILE A 97 -0.12 -2.35 -20.18
CA ILE A 97 0.00 -3.74 -19.74
C ILE A 97 -0.42 -4.71 -20.85
N GLN A 98 -1.56 -4.46 -21.50
CA GLN A 98 -2.06 -5.31 -22.59
C GLN A 98 -1.07 -5.36 -23.76
N GLN A 99 -0.55 -4.21 -24.19
CA GLN A 99 0.47 -4.13 -25.25
C GLN A 99 1.76 -4.87 -24.88
N ARG A 100 2.20 -4.78 -23.62
CA ARG A 100 3.38 -5.50 -23.12
C ARG A 100 3.15 -7.00 -23.06
N ALA A 101 2.00 -7.43 -22.54
CA ALA A 101 1.64 -8.84 -22.42
C ALA A 101 1.62 -9.54 -23.78
N ALA A 102 1.14 -8.86 -24.83
CA ALA A 102 1.17 -9.36 -26.21
C ALA A 102 2.59 -9.60 -26.76
N LYS A 103 3.61 -8.97 -26.17
CA LYS A 103 5.03 -9.08 -26.58
C LYS A 103 5.87 -9.95 -25.66
N GLY A 104 5.25 -10.59 -24.66
CA GLY A 104 5.94 -11.39 -23.63
C GLY A 104 6.18 -10.62 -22.33
N LEU A 105 5.92 -11.30 -21.21
CA LEU A 105 5.94 -10.73 -19.85
C LEU A 105 7.35 -10.67 -19.24
N THR A 106 8.22 -11.62 -19.59
CA THR A 106 9.59 -11.63 -19.08
C THR A 106 10.52 -12.35 -20.05
N PHE A 107 11.72 -11.80 -20.18
CA PHE A 107 12.83 -12.42 -20.91
C PHE A 107 14.08 -12.55 -20.04
N MET A 108 14.02 -12.10 -18.77
CA MET A 108 15.21 -11.93 -17.91
C MET A 108 16.34 -11.11 -18.57
N LEU A 109 15.96 -10.20 -19.47
CA LEU A 109 16.83 -9.27 -20.18
C LEU A 109 16.39 -7.83 -19.91
N PRO A 110 17.26 -6.82 -20.07
CA PRO A 110 16.89 -5.42 -19.95
C PRO A 110 15.71 -5.07 -20.87
N SER A 111 14.72 -4.36 -20.35
CA SER A 111 13.61 -3.85 -21.16
C SER A 111 13.89 -2.42 -21.60
N GLU A 112 13.61 -2.10 -22.87
CA GLU A 112 13.62 -0.74 -23.39
C GLU A 112 12.62 0.15 -22.64
N ASP A 113 11.57 -0.43 -22.05
CA ASP A 113 10.56 0.27 -21.23
C ASP A 113 11.19 0.98 -20.02
N ALA A 114 12.34 0.51 -19.53
CA ALA A 114 13.02 1.12 -18.39
C ALA A 114 13.64 2.48 -18.72
N VAL A 115 14.03 2.72 -19.98
CA VAL A 115 14.71 3.96 -20.42
C VAL A 115 13.80 5.19 -20.30
N PRO A 116 12.57 5.22 -20.86
CA PRO A 116 11.68 6.37 -20.70
C PRO A 116 11.25 6.54 -19.23
N VAL A 117 11.06 5.46 -18.48
CA VAL A 117 10.73 5.52 -17.04
C VAL A 117 11.86 6.20 -16.26
N ALA A 118 13.11 5.76 -16.44
CA ALA A 118 14.27 6.35 -15.79
C ALA A 118 14.43 7.84 -16.14
N ARG A 119 14.19 8.23 -17.39
CA ARG A 119 14.22 9.64 -17.82
C ARG A 119 13.17 10.48 -17.10
N LEU A 120 11.94 9.98 -16.97
CA LEU A 120 10.86 10.67 -16.26
C LEU A 120 11.18 10.81 -14.76
N LEU A 121 11.76 9.77 -14.14
CA LEU A 121 12.19 9.83 -12.74
C LEU A 121 13.33 10.84 -12.54
N GLN A 122 14.32 10.86 -13.42
CA GLN A 122 15.40 11.85 -13.41
C GLN A 122 14.86 13.27 -13.55
N GLN A 123 13.93 13.51 -14.48
CA GLN A 123 13.30 14.83 -14.65
C GLN A 123 12.50 15.27 -13.42
N ARG A 124 11.82 14.33 -12.74
CA ARG A 124 10.96 14.63 -11.60
C ARG A 124 11.72 14.84 -10.30
N PHE A 125 12.76 14.05 -10.05
CA PHE A 125 13.45 14.02 -8.76
C PHE A 125 14.93 14.47 -8.82
N GLY A 126 15.48 14.71 -10.02
CA GLY A 126 16.82 15.26 -10.20
C GLY A 126 17.98 14.29 -9.98
N LEU A 127 17.72 13.01 -9.70
CA LEU A 127 18.77 12.02 -9.47
C LEU A 127 19.26 11.37 -10.77
N PRO A 128 20.58 11.16 -10.94
CA PRO A 128 21.17 10.68 -12.19
C PRO A 128 21.02 9.18 -12.43
N TYR A 129 20.83 8.39 -11.37
CA TYR A 129 20.77 6.92 -11.44
C TYR A 129 19.51 6.40 -10.74
N TRP A 130 18.87 5.42 -11.37
CA TRP A 130 17.65 4.78 -10.88
C TRP A 130 17.77 3.27 -10.97
N GLN A 131 17.41 2.60 -9.88
CA GLN A 131 17.23 1.16 -9.85
C GLN A 131 15.74 0.87 -9.60
N LEU A 132 15.16 0.03 -10.44
CA LEU A 132 13.78 -0.42 -10.27
C LEU A 132 13.74 -1.64 -9.34
N ALA A 133 12.71 -1.69 -8.50
CA ALA A 133 12.41 -2.82 -7.64
C ALA A 133 10.93 -3.19 -7.80
N LEU A 134 10.59 -4.46 -7.56
CA LEU A 134 9.21 -4.95 -7.67
C LEU A 134 8.34 -4.53 -6.49
N THR A 135 8.96 -4.27 -5.34
CA THR A 135 8.27 -3.90 -4.10
C THR A 135 9.01 -2.78 -3.38
N ALA A 136 8.29 -2.02 -2.57
CA ALA A 136 8.89 -1.02 -1.68
C ALA A 136 9.84 -1.67 -0.64
N THR A 137 9.52 -2.88 -0.16
CA THR A 137 10.40 -3.69 0.70
C THR A 137 11.75 -3.93 0.03
N ASP A 138 11.77 -4.35 -1.24
CA ASP A 138 13.02 -4.57 -1.98
C ASP A 138 13.77 -3.27 -2.24
N ALA A 139 13.07 -2.18 -2.55
CA ALA A 139 13.67 -0.86 -2.71
C ALA A 139 14.40 -0.42 -1.42
N ASN A 140 13.77 -0.58 -0.26
CA ASN A 140 14.38 -0.27 1.04
C ASN A 140 15.57 -1.19 1.34
N ARG A 141 15.43 -2.49 1.08
CA ARG A 141 16.51 -3.48 1.24
C ARG A 141 17.74 -3.12 0.39
N PHE A 142 17.54 -2.77 -0.88
CA PHE A 142 18.64 -2.35 -1.76
C PHE A 142 19.26 -1.04 -1.32
N SER A 143 18.45 -0.07 -0.88
CA SER A 143 18.93 1.22 -0.37
C SER A 143 19.84 1.05 0.86
N ILE A 144 19.44 0.20 1.82
CA ILE A 144 20.25 -0.12 3.00
C ILE A 144 21.57 -0.79 2.59
N ARG A 145 21.53 -1.76 1.67
CA ARG A 145 22.74 -2.44 1.18
C ARG A 145 23.70 -1.47 0.50
N LEU A 146 23.20 -0.58 -0.36
CA LEU A 146 24.00 0.45 -1.02
C LEU A 146 24.60 1.43 0.00
N ALA A 147 23.83 1.89 0.99
CA ALA A 147 24.32 2.77 2.02
C ALA A 147 25.45 2.14 2.85
N ARG A 148 25.34 0.86 3.19
CA ARG A 148 26.42 0.12 3.88
C ARG A 148 27.65 -0.02 3.00
N LEU A 149 27.48 -0.38 1.72
CA LEU A 149 28.60 -0.49 0.78
C LEU A 149 29.34 0.84 0.61
N ALA A 150 28.61 1.94 0.46
CA ALA A 150 29.18 3.26 0.25
C ALA A 150 29.88 3.83 1.50
N THR A 151 29.39 3.49 2.70
CA THR A 151 29.88 4.11 3.95
C THR A 151 30.77 3.19 4.80
N GLY A 152 30.76 1.88 4.57
CA GLY A 152 31.42 0.88 5.42
C GLY A 152 30.77 0.71 6.80
N ARG A 153 29.63 1.35 7.07
CA ARG A 153 28.96 1.30 8.38
C ARG A 153 28.02 0.10 8.46
N THR A 154 27.99 -0.56 9.61
CA THR A 154 27.15 -1.74 9.83
C THR A 154 25.76 -1.40 10.36
N LYS A 155 25.67 -0.36 11.21
CA LYS A 155 24.43 0.07 11.86
C LYS A 155 23.60 1.00 10.97
N ILE A 156 22.29 0.92 11.12
CA ILE A 156 21.33 1.87 10.57
C ILE A 156 20.55 2.53 11.71
N LEU A 157 20.00 3.71 11.46
CA LEU A 157 19.05 4.36 12.35
C LEU A 157 17.66 4.21 11.75
N VAL A 158 16.71 3.77 12.58
CA VAL A 158 15.29 3.73 12.25
C VAL A 158 14.52 4.50 13.30
N PHE A 159 13.45 5.17 12.90
CA PHE A 159 12.55 5.84 13.82
C PHE A 159 11.48 4.86 14.27
N ASN A 160 11.18 4.85 15.58
CA ASN A 160 10.16 3.98 16.14
C ASN A 160 8.81 4.20 15.42
N TRP A 161 8.03 3.15 15.22
CA TRP A 161 6.74 3.15 14.51
C TRP A 161 6.79 3.53 13.01
N CYS A 162 7.97 3.64 12.40
CA CYS A 162 8.09 3.82 10.95
C CYS A 162 8.17 2.48 10.22
N TYR A 163 7.27 2.27 9.26
CA TYR A 163 7.24 1.06 8.46
C TYR A 163 8.07 1.19 7.18
N HIS A 164 9.02 0.28 6.98
CA HIS A 164 9.88 0.25 5.79
C HIS A 164 9.73 -1.06 5.01
N GLY A 165 8.56 -1.68 5.08
CA GLY A 165 8.35 -3.02 4.52
C GLY A 165 8.74 -4.11 5.52
N THR A 166 8.74 -5.35 5.04
CA THR A 166 9.20 -6.52 5.81
C THR A 166 10.73 -6.68 5.71
N VAL A 167 11.47 -5.56 5.84
CA VAL A 167 12.94 -5.57 5.83
C VAL A 167 13.41 -5.80 7.25
N ASP A 168 14.12 -6.90 7.49
CA ASP A 168 14.54 -7.37 8.82
C ASP A 168 15.22 -6.28 9.64
N GLU A 169 16.10 -5.48 9.03
CA GLU A 169 16.83 -4.42 9.74
C GLU A 169 15.94 -3.26 10.24
N THR A 170 14.72 -3.16 9.70
CA THR A 170 13.76 -2.10 10.02
C THR A 170 12.57 -2.59 10.82
N PHE A 171 12.46 -3.91 11.01
CA PHE A 171 11.34 -4.53 11.71
C PHE A 171 11.64 -4.59 13.21
N ALA A 172 11.73 -3.41 13.83
CA ALA A 172 11.98 -3.28 15.26
C ALA A 172 11.12 -2.14 15.83
N THR A 173 10.39 -2.41 16.91
CA THR A 173 9.56 -1.43 17.61
C THR A 173 9.94 -1.37 19.07
N LEU A 174 9.81 -0.21 19.69
CA LEU A 174 9.85 -0.12 21.15
C LEU A 174 8.44 -0.37 21.69
N GLY A 175 8.32 -1.22 22.70
CA GLY A 175 7.06 -1.36 23.44
C GLY A 175 6.65 -0.02 24.07
N TRP A 176 5.34 0.20 24.25
CA TRP A 176 4.80 1.42 24.87
C TRP A 176 5.44 1.72 26.22
N VAL A 177 5.71 0.67 27.01
CA VAL A 177 6.55 0.68 28.21
C VAL A 177 7.37 -0.61 28.21
N GLY A 178 8.55 -0.62 27.59
CA GLY A 178 9.35 -1.84 27.58
C GLY A 178 10.53 -1.86 26.62
N PRO A 179 11.30 -2.96 26.64
CA PRO A 179 12.46 -3.15 25.77
C PRO A 179 12.04 -3.27 24.30
N LEU A 180 13.04 -3.22 23.41
CA LEU A 180 12.88 -3.42 21.97
C LEU A 180 12.20 -4.78 21.69
N GLN A 181 11.20 -4.76 20.81
CA GLN A 181 10.52 -5.92 20.25
C GLN A 181 10.96 -6.08 18.79
N VAL A 182 11.37 -7.29 18.41
CA VAL A 182 11.83 -7.68 17.07
C VAL A 182 11.00 -8.88 16.62
#